data_AF-A0A0F9AKP0-F1
#
_entry.id   AF-A0A0F9AKP0-F1
#
_cell.length_a   1.000
_cell.length_b   1.000
_cell.length_c   1.000
_cell.angle_alpha   90.00
_cell.angle_beta   90.00
_cell.angle_gamma   90.00
#
_symmetry.space_group_name_H-M   'P 1'
#
loop_
_entity.id
_entity.type
_entity.pdbx_description
1 polymer ?
#
loop_
_entity_poly.entity_id
_entity_poly.type
_entity_poly.pdbx_seq_one_letter_code
_entity_poly.pdbx_strand_id
1 'polypeptide(L)'
;MKMKILEIDVKDKTSTQLDVPEKYKYLGGRGLTSTVVSAEVDPACHPLNEKNMLVIAPGLFAGSVLSSANRLSAGAKSPLTGGIKEANSGGLAAYRLGRLGIKAIKIKGKGKGEFESAGIKISSSGVSFEDLSFIKGMTTYEAAKRLLERYGNKCAFLVIGPAGEIRLPTACINVGDTEGEPCRNLGRGGLGAVMGSKGIKAIIIDDQGLKSPWKENDKVKQVIKKFARALKEHPVTGEKFAKYGTVMT
;
A
#
# COMPACT_ATOMS: atom_id res chain seq x y z
N MET A 1 -17.36 -2.58 10.16
CA MET A 1 -16.79 -3.83 9.64
C MET A 1 -15.65 -4.24 10.56
N LYS A 2 -15.54 -5.51 10.97
CA LYS A 2 -14.35 -5.97 11.69
C LYS A 2 -13.19 -5.98 10.70
N MET A 3 -12.14 -5.24 11.02
CA MET A 3 -10.95 -5.19 10.16
C MET A 3 -10.14 -6.49 10.31
N LYS A 4 -9.39 -6.87 9.28
CA LYS A 4 -8.54 -8.06 9.26
C LYS A 4 -7.09 -7.71 8.91
N ILE A 5 -6.14 -8.54 9.33
CA ILE A 5 -4.76 -8.51 8.86
C ILE A 5 -4.57 -9.69 7.90
N LEU A 6 -3.99 -9.42 6.73
CA LEU A 6 -3.61 -10.46 5.77
C LEU A 6 -2.15 -10.83 5.98
N GLU A 7 -1.88 -12.08 6.33
CA GLU A 7 -0.54 -12.64 6.28
C GLU A 7 -0.37 -13.43 5.00
N ILE A 8 0.69 -13.13 4.25
CA ILE A 8 0.97 -13.72 2.94
C ILE A 8 2.39 -14.28 2.99
N ASP A 9 2.52 -15.59 2.73
CA ASP A 9 3.81 -16.23 2.52
C ASP A 9 4.01 -16.48 1.02
N VAL A 10 5.00 -15.80 0.45
CA VAL A 10 5.29 -15.90 -1.00
C VAL A 10 6.06 -17.18 -1.36
N LYS A 11 6.73 -17.82 -0.40
CA LYS A 11 7.49 -19.06 -0.63
C LYS A 11 6.54 -20.22 -0.84
N ASP A 12 5.53 -20.32 0.02
CA ASP A 12 4.55 -21.39 0.00
C ASP A 12 3.27 -21.01 -0.76
N LYS A 13 3.15 -19.76 -1.19
CA LYS A 13 1.96 -19.19 -1.85
C LYS A 13 0.70 -19.40 -1.01
N THR A 14 0.80 -19.12 0.28
CA THR A 14 -0.31 -19.23 1.23
C THR A 14 -0.73 -17.84 1.73
N SER A 15 -1.98 -17.75 2.15
CA SER A 15 -2.48 -16.55 2.82
C SER A 15 -3.40 -16.91 3.98
N THR A 16 -3.42 -16.08 5.01
CA THR A 16 -4.30 -16.24 6.17
C THR A 16 -4.87 -14.89 6.58
N GLN A 17 -6.16 -14.88 6.93
CA GLN A 17 -6.81 -13.71 7.49
C GLN A 17 -6.86 -13.81 9.01
N LEU A 18 -6.23 -12.86 9.69
CA LEU A 18 -6.20 -12.78 11.15
C LEU A 18 -7.13 -11.68 11.65
N ASP A 19 -7.75 -11.93 12.80
CA ASP A 19 -8.35 -10.87 13.59
C ASP A 19 -7.28 -9.86 14.03
N VAL A 20 -7.69 -8.60 14.14
CA VAL A 20 -6.80 -7.53 14.57
C VAL A 20 -6.56 -7.67 16.08
N PRO A 21 -5.31 -7.89 16.53
CA PRO A 21 -5.00 -7.91 17.96
C PRO A 21 -5.36 -6.59 18.63
N GLU A 22 -5.80 -6.63 19.90
CA GLU A 22 -6.23 -5.43 20.63
C GLU A 22 -5.12 -4.35 20.66
N LYS A 23 -3.85 -4.76 20.80
CA LYS A 23 -2.68 -3.85 20.74
C LYS A 23 -2.57 -3.04 19.45
N TYR A 24 -3.17 -3.52 18.35
CA TYR A 24 -3.16 -2.83 17.06
C TYR A 24 -4.45 -2.06 16.78
N LYS A 25 -5.48 -2.16 17.63
CA LYS A 25 -6.81 -1.57 17.41
C LYS A 25 -6.76 -0.11 16.98
N TYR A 26 -6.02 0.72 17.71
CA TYR A 26 -5.89 2.16 17.46
C TYR A 26 -4.68 2.54 16.59
N LEU A 27 -3.98 1.56 16.01
CA LEU A 27 -2.87 1.80 15.10
C LEU A 27 -3.32 1.72 13.64
N GLY A 28 -2.71 2.54 12.79
CA GLY A 28 -2.84 2.52 11.33
C GLY A 28 -1.65 3.21 10.69
N GLY A 29 -1.49 3.10 9.38
CA GLY A 29 -0.38 3.70 8.65
C GLY A 29 0.98 3.40 9.32
N ARG A 30 1.82 4.43 9.47
CA ARG A 30 3.15 4.34 10.09
C ARG A 30 3.14 3.68 11.47
N GLY A 31 2.20 4.05 12.33
CA GLY A 31 2.14 3.50 13.69
C GLY A 31 2.01 1.98 13.66
N LEU A 32 1.19 1.44 12.74
CA LEU A 32 1.01 0.01 12.59
C LEU A 32 2.20 -0.66 11.89
N THR A 33 2.69 -0.11 10.78
CA THR A 33 3.83 -0.72 10.06
C THR A 33 5.08 -0.78 10.94
N SER A 34 5.41 0.31 11.64
CA SER A 34 6.59 0.35 12.52
C SER A 34 6.46 -0.59 13.71
N THR A 35 5.27 -0.68 14.33
CA THR A 35 5.04 -1.60 15.45
C THR A 35 5.17 -3.06 15.04
N VAL A 36 4.60 -3.44 13.89
CA VAL A 36 4.70 -4.81 13.37
C VAL A 36 6.15 -5.14 13.01
N VAL A 37 6.83 -4.28 12.27
CA VAL A 37 8.24 -4.53 11.88
C VAL A 37 9.13 -4.64 13.13
N SER A 38 8.98 -3.73 14.10
CA SER A 38 9.77 -3.79 15.34
C SER A 38 9.51 -5.03 16.17
N ALA A 39 8.31 -5.59 16.12
CA ALA A 39 7.93 -6.74 16.93
C ALA A 39 8.25 -8.09 16.25
N GLU A 40 8.27 -8.14 14.92
CA GLU A 40 8.26 -9.41 14.19
C GLU A 40 9.43 -9.59 13.21
N VAL A 41 10.17 -8.53 12.88
CA VAL A 41 11.35 -8.64 12.02
C VAL A 41 12.60 -8.71 12.88
N ASP A 42 13.40 -9.77 12.66
CA ASP A 42 14.71 -9.94 13.28
C ASP A 42 15.64 -8.76 12.89
N PRO A 43 16.07 -7.93 13.86
CA PRO A 43 16.91 -6.78 13.58
C PRO A 43 18.30 -7.16 13.05
N ALA A 44 18.74 -8.41 13.18
CA ALA A 44 20.00 -8.90 12.61
C ALA A 44 19.83 -9.44 11.17
N CYS A 45 18.60 -9.63 10.67
CA CYS A 45 18.42 -10.28 9.36
C CYS A 45 18.87 -9.38 8.19
N HIS A 46 19.28 -9.99 7.08
CA HIS A 46 19.56 -9.23 5.87
C HIS A 46 18.25 -8.62 5.31
N PRO A 47 18.21 -7.33 4.93
CA PRO A 47 16.97 -6.67 4.48
C PRO A 47 16.28 -7.30 3.25
N LEU A 48 17.00 -8.07 2.44
CA LEU A 48 16.46 -8.71 1.23
C LEU A 48 16.26 -10.24 1.36
N ASN A 49 16.35 -10.80 2.57
CA ASN A 49 16.13 -12.23 2.79
C ASN A 49 14.68 -12.53 3.21
N GLU A 50 14.41 -13.82 3.42
CA GLU A 50 13.07 -14.33 3.77
C GLU A 50 12.57 -13.91 5.16
N LYS A 51 13.48 -13.53 6.08
CA LYS A 51 13.16 -13.11 7.44
C LYS A 51 12.67 -11.66 7.52
N ASN A 52 13.01 -10.81 6.55
CA ASN A 52 12.44 -9.46 6.48
C ASN A 52 11.01 -9.51 5.93
N MET A 53 10.15 -8.64 6.44
CA MET A 53 8.75 -8.54 6.06
C MET A 53 8.47 -7.19 5.39
N LEU A 54 7.63 -7.19 4.35
CA LEU A 54 7.00 -5.96 3.84
C LEU A 54 5.61 -5.83 4.47
N VAL A 55 5.40 -4.78 5.25
CA VAL A 55 4.13 -4.48 5.89
C VAL A 55 3.48 -3.28 5.20
N ILE A 56 2.26 -3.44 4.70
CA ILE A 56 1.48 -2.37 4.08
C ILE A 56 0.26 -2.11 4.97
N ALA A 57 0.10 -0.89 5.48
CA ALA A 57 -1.02 -0.51 6.32
C ALA A 57 -1.68 0.77 5.81
N PRO A 58 -2.98 0.75 5.49
CA PRO A 58 -3.75 1.98 5.33
C PRO A 58 -3.86 2.75 6.66
N GLY A 59 -4.12 4.06 6.57
CA GLY A 59 -4.46 4.89 7.73
C GLY A 59 -5.76 4.46 8.41
N LEU A 60 -5.96 4.89 9.66
CA LEU A 60 -7.15 4.55 10.48
C LEU A 60 -8.48 4.89 9.81
N PHE A 61 -8.50 5.97 9.05
CA PHE A 61 -9.69 6.49 8.37
C PHE A 61 -9.82 6.02 6.92
N ALA A 62 -9.02 5.04 6.50
CA ALA A 62 -9.05 4.57 5.13
C ALA A 62 -10.41 3.97 4.75
N GLY A 63 -10.80 4.18 3.49
CA GLY A 63 -12.12 3.81 2.98
C GLY A 63 -13.21 4.84 3.32
N SER A 64 -12.88 5.91 4.04
CA SER A 64 -13.80 7.02 4.32
C SER A 64 -13.75 8.09 3.22
N VAL A 65 -14.75 8.97 3.22
CA VAL A 65 -14.80 10.17 2.38
C VAL A 65 -14.11 11.38 3.03
N LEU A 66 -13.42 11.19 4.16
CA LEU A 66 -12.69 12.26 4.82
C LEU A 66 -11.51 12.71 3.95
N SER A 67 -11.44 14.02 3.68
CA SER A 67 -10.36 14.60 2.87
C SER A 67 -8.99 14.26 3.46
N SER A 68 -8.05 13.88 2.58
CA SER A 68 -6.65 13.57 2.92
C SER A 68 -6.44 12.40 3.89
N ALA A 69 -7.48 11.62 4.19
CA ALA A 69 -7.43 10.54 5.18
C ALA A 69 -6.99 9.17 4.62
N ASN A 70 -7.04 9.01 3.29
CA ASN A 70 -6.72 7.77 2.58
C ASN A 70 -5.21 7.65 2.27
N ARG A 71 -4.36 7.78 3.29
CA ARG A 71 -2.90 7.60 3.16
C ARG A 71 -2.52 6.13 3.34
N LEU A 72 -1.54 5.68 2.57
CA LEU A 72 -0.96 4.35 2.65
C LEU A 72 0.46 4.43 3.23
N SER A 73 0.78 3.59 4.21
CA SER A 73 2.15 3.39 4.67
C SER A 73 2.64 2.01 4.30
N ALA A 74 3.89 1.91 3.89
CA ALA A 74 4.62 0.64 3.80
C ALA A 74 5.85 0.70 4.70
N GLY A 75 6.20 -0.41 5.35
CA GLY A 75 7.38 -0.50 6.17
C GLY A 75 8.04 -1.87 6.16
N ALA A 76 9.35 -1.86 6.38
CA ALA A 76 10.23 -3.03 6.45
C ALA A 76 11.56 -2.63 7.10
N LYS A 77 12.46 -3.61 7.31
CA LYS A 77 13.90 -3.30 7.44
C LYS A 77 14.43 -2.83 6.09
N SER A 78 15.09 -1.68 6.07
CA SER A 78 15.52 -1.00 4.84
C SER A 78 16.82 -1.58 4.28
N PRO A 79 16.89 -1.90 2.98
CA PRO A 79 18.17 -2.24 2.34
C PRO A 79 19.09 -1.02 2.16
N LEU A 80 18.56 0.21 2.21
CA LEU A 80 19.36 1.43 2.07
C LEU A 80 20.05 1.84 3.37
N THR A 81 19.34 1.70 4.49
CA THR A 81 19.77 2.28 5.78
C THR A 81 20.08 1.23 6.85
N GLY A 82 19.73 -0.03 6.61
CA GLY A 82 19.89 -1.11 7.60
C GLY A 82 18.92 -1.07 8.79
N GLY A 83 18.25 0.06 9.02
CA GLY A 83 17.26 0.23 10.09
C GLY A 83 15.81 0.04 9.65
N ILE A 84 14.88 0.34 10.55
CA ILE A 84 13.45 0.39 10.25
C ILE A 84 13.13 1.56 9.31
N LYS A 85 12.30 1.32 8.29
CA LYS A 85 11.83 2.36 7.38
C LYS A 85 10.33 2.31 7.18
N GLU A 86 9.72 3.49 7.18
CA GLU A 86 8.39 3.73 6.62
C GLU A 86 8.47 4.69 5.42
N ALA A 87 7.66 4.41 4.41
CA ALA A 87 7.33 5.34 3.33
C ALA A 87 5.82 5.51 3.25
N ASN A 88 5.39 6.72 2.89
CA ASN A 88 3.99 7.12 2.87
C ASN A 88 3.57 7.55 1.46
N SER A 89 2.39 7.14 1.01
CA SER A 89 1.84 7.48 -0.29
C SER A 89 0.36 7.86 -0.22
N GLY A 90 -0.08 8.62 -1.22
CA GLY A 90 -1.50 8.79 -1.54
C GLY A 90 -1.95 7.72 -2.54
N GLY A 91 -2.95 8.07 -3.36
CA GLY A 91 -3.50 7.16 -4.38
C GLY A 91 -4.69 6.35 -3.87
N LEU A 92 -5.14 5.38 -4.67
CA LEU A 92 -6.37 4.64 -4.40
C LEU A 92 -6.21 3.46 -3.43
N ALA A 93 -4.99 2.91 -3.30
CA ALA A 93 -4.75 1.67 -2.58
C ALA A 93 -5.27 1.67 -1.13
N ALA A 94 -5.00 2.73 -0.35
CA ALA A 94 -5.48 2.80 1.02
C ALA A 94 -7.01 2.80 1.09
N TYR A 95 -7.67 3.60 0.25
CA TYR A 95 -9.14 3.67 0.19
C TYR A 95 -9.75 2.29 -0.10
N ARG A 96 -9.22 1.59 -1.11
CA ARG A 96 -9.66 0.24 -1.50
C ARG A 96 -9.45 -0.79 -0.38
N LEU A 97 -8.27 -0.79 0.27
CA LEU A 97 -8.00 -1.68 1.40
C LEU A 97 -8.93 -1.41 2.59
N GLY A 98 -9.22 -0.15 2.88
CA GLY A 98 -10.20 0.23 3.89
C GLY A 98 -11.59 -0.33 3.57
N ARG A 99 -12.04 -0.23 2.30
CA ARG A 99 -13.32 -0.80 1.85
C ARG A 99 -13.38 -2.32 1.93
N LEU A 100 -12.25 -2.99 1.70
CA LEU A 100 -12.10 -4.44 1.90
C LEU A 100 -12.05 -4.85 3.37
N GLY A 101 -11.99 -3.90 4.31
CA GLY A 101 -11.84 -4.19 5.72
C GLY A 101 -10.43 -4.67 6.09
N ILE A 102 -9.41 -4.31 5.31
CA ILE A 102 -8.02 -4.73 5.54
C ILE A 102 -7.27 -3.66 6.32
N LYS A 103 -6.77 -4.02 7.51
CA LYS A 103 -5.99 -3.14 8.38
C LYS A 103 -4.50 -3.15 8.04
N ALA A 104 -3.98 -4.31 7.64
CA ALA A 104 -2.61 -4.46 7.21
C ALA A 104 -2.46 -5.69 6.32
N ILE A 105 -1.45 -5.65 5.47
CA ILE A 105 -0.94 -6.78 4.70
C ILE A 105 0.50 -7.00 5.17
N LYS A 106 0.83 -8.24 5.51
CA LYS A 106 2.15 -8.69 5.98
C LYS A 106 2.67 -9.70 4.97
N ILE A 107 3.71 -9.35 4.23
CA ILE A 107 4.29 -10.19 3.18
C ILE A 107 5.66 -10.70 3.66
N LYS A 108 5.77 -12.00 3.88
CA LYS A 108 6.99 -12.70 4.31
C LYS A 108 7.44 -13.72 3.27
N GLY A 109 8.59 -14.36 3.52
CA GLY A 109 9.18 -15.34 2.61
C GLY A 109 10.11 -14.68 1.59
N LYS A 110 10.55 -15.45 0.59
CA LYS A 110 11.37 -14.98 -0.53
C LYS A 110 10.87 -15.66 -1.80
N GLY A 111 10.85 -14.92 -2.91
CA GLY A 111 10.50 -15.50 -4.22
C GLY A 111 11.48 -16.61 -4.60
N LYS A 112 11.01 -17.60 -5.37
CA LYS A 112 11.80 -18.77 -5.77
C LYS A 112 12.76 -18.48 -6.93
N GLY A 113 12.63 -17.34 -7.61
CA GLY A 113 13.46 -16.98 -8.77
C GLY A 113 14.18 -15.62 -8.66
N GLU A 114 15.19 -15.45 -9.51
CA GLU A 114 15.95 -14.20 -9.63
C GLU A 114 15.13 -13.05 -10.24
N PHE A 115 14.02 -13.38 -10.92
CA PHE A 115 13.20 -12.44 -11.67
C PHE A 115 11.70 -12.81 -11.70
N GLU A 116 11.17 -13.34 -10.61
CA GLU A 116 9.74 -13.63 -10.52
C GLU A 116 8.93 -12.33 -10.56
N SER A 117 7.97 -12.28 -11.47
CA SER A 117 6.97 -11.21 -11.58
C SER A 117 5.62 -11.75 -11.12
N ALA A 118 5.57 -12.25 -9.88
CA ALA A 118 4.30 -12.68 -9.30
C ALA A 118 3.44 -11.47 -8.94
N GLY A 119 2.14 -11.63 -9.05
CA GLY A 119 1.15 -10.70 -8.54
C GLY A 119 0.47 -11.23 -7.29
N ILE A 120 0.01 -10.32 -6.46
CA ILE A 120 -0.96 -10.62 -5.40
C ILE A 120 -2.22 -9.84 -5.73
N LYS A 121 -3.35 -10.50 -5.94
CA LYS A 121 -4.66 -9.84 -6.01
C LYS A 121 -5.38 -10.01 -4.69
N ILE A 122 -5.92 -8.92 -4.17
CA ILE A 122 -6.69 -8.85 -2.92
C ILE A 122 -8.10 -8.38 -3.27
N SER A 123 -9.10 -9.17 -2.92
CA SER A 123 -10.51 -8.87 -3.15
C SER A 123 -11.39 -9.32 -1.99
N SER A 124 -12.71 -9.16 -2.12
CA SER A 124 -13.68 -9.67 -1.15
C SER A 124 -13.64 -11.19 -0.97
N SER A 125 -13.10 -11.94 -1.95
CA SER A 125 -12.90 -13.39 -1.86
C SER A 125 -11.58 -13.79 -1.20
N GLY A 126 -10.75 -12.83 -0.78
CA GLY A 126 -9.46 -13.07 -0.14
C GLY A 126 -8.27 -12.73 -1.04
N VAL A 127 -7.20 -13.52 -0.96
CA VAL A 127 -5.94 -13.30 -1.66
C VAL A 127 -5.73 -14.38 -2.73
N SER A 128 -5.41 -13.99 -3.96
CA SER A 128 -4.94 -14.88 -5.02
C SER A 128 -3.53 -14.50 -5.46
N PHE A 129 -2.76 -15.51 -5.87
CA PHE A 129 -1.45 -15.33 -6.49
C PHE A 129 -1.63 -15.34 -8.01
N GLU A 130 -1.17 -14.28 -8.66
CA GLU A 130 -1.38 -14.04 -10.09
C GLU A 130 -0.06 -14.19 -10.84
N ASP A 131 -0.12 -14.68 -12.08
CA ASP A 131 1.01 -14.60 -13.00
C ASP A 131 1.02 -13.24 -13.72
N LEU A 132 2.03 -12.42 -13.41
CA LEU A 132 2.28 -11.12 -14.03
C LEU A 132 3.57 -11.11 -14.87
N SER A 133 4.00 -12.27 -15.39
CA SER A 133 5.17 -12.36 -16.26
C SER A 133 5.08 -11.45 -17.50
N PHE A 134 3.86 -11.13 -17.96
CA PHE A 134 3.61 -10.21 -19.07
C PHE A 134 4.01 -8.75 -18.82
N ILE A 135 4.31 -8.34 -17.58
CA ILE A 135 4.81 -6.99 -17.23
C ILE A 135 6.23 -7.00 -16.66
N LYS A 136 6.93 -8.14 -16.72
CA LYS A 136 8.31 -8.26 -16.26
C LYS A 136 9.23 -7.29 -17.02
N GLY A 137 10.12 -6.61 -16.30
CA GLY A 137 11.07 -5.67 -16.89
C GLY A 137 10.45 -4.37 -17.41
N MET A 138 9.12 -4.23 -17.42
CA MET A 138 8.46 -3.01 -17.85
C MET A 138 8.63 -1.89 -16.83
N THR A 139 8.66 -0.66 -17.35
CA THR A 139 8.54 0.55 -16.52
C THR A 139 7.20 0.55 -15.77
N THR A 140 7.09 1.37 -14.74
CA THR A 140 5.87 1.41 -13.91
C THR A 140 4.65 1.88 -14.68
N TYR A 141 4.82 2.82 -15.62
CA TYR A 141 3.76 3.33 -16.49
C TYR A 141 3.27 2.28 -17.49
N GLU A 142 4.19 1.59 -18.16
CA GLU A 142 3.84 0.47 -19.05
C GLU A 142 3.13 -0.64 -18.28
N ALA A 143 3.67 -1.04 -17.12
CA ALA A 143 3.06 -2.06 -16.29
C ALA A 143 1.67 -1.65 -15.78
N ALA A 144 1.49 -0.39 -15.35
CA ALA A 144 0.20 0.14 -14.92
C ALA A 144 -0.85 0.03 -16.03
N LYS A 145 -0.52 0.46 -17.26
CA LYS A 145 -1.42 0.33 -18.42
C LYS A 145 -1.87 -1.13 -18.63
N ARG A 146 -0.92 -2.06 -18.64
CA ARG A 146 -1.21 -3.49 -18.84
C ARG A 146 -2.01 -4.11 -17.68
N LEU A 147 -1.81 -3.64 -16.45
CA LEU A 147 -2.61 -4.04 -15.29
C LEU A 147 -4.06 -3.56 -15.41
N LEU A 148 -4.27 -2.32 -15.84
CA LEU A 148 -5.61 -1.76 -16.03
C LEU A 148 -6.35 -2.42 -17.19
N GLU A 149 -5.66 -2.78 -18.27
CA GLU A 149 -6.23 -3.59 -19.37
C GLU A 149 -6.74 -4.95 -18.86
N ARG A 150 -5.98 -5.62 -17.96
CA ARG A 150 -6.33 -6.95 -17.45
C ARG A 150 -7.37 -6.94 -16.33
N TYR A 151 -7.28 -6.01 -15.40
CA TYR A 151 -8.08 -6.00 -14.16
C TYR A 151 -9.13 -4.88 -14.12
N GLY A 152 -9.13 -3.99 -15.11
CA GLY A 152 -10.07 -2.88 -15.26
C GLY A 152 -9.73 -1.64 -14.43
N ASN A 153 -10.24 -0.49 -14.89
CA ASN A 153 -9.95 0.85 -14.36
C ASN A 153 -10.44 1.14 -12.94
N LYS A 154 -11.13 0.18 -12.30
CA LYS A 154 -11.67 0.33 -10.95
C LYS A 154 -10.74 -0.22 -9.86
N CYS A 155 -9.77 -1.05 -10.24
CA CYS A 155 -8.79 -1.62 -9.32
C CYS A 155 -7.74 -0.58 -8.92
N ALA A 156 -7.26 -0.65 -7.68
CA ALA A 156 -6.01 0.01 -7.31
C ALA A 156 -4.85 -0.96 -7.47
N PHE A 157 -3.65 -0.44 -7.65
CA PHE A 157 -2.45 -1.26 -7.70
C PHE A 157 -1.28 -0.59 -6.98
N LEU A 158 -0.36 -1.44 -6.51
CA LEU A 158 1.00 -1.10 -6.19
C LEU A 158 1.90 -1.83 -7.19
N VAL A 159 2.90 -1.17 -7.75
CA VAL A 159 3.79 -1.78 -8.75
C VAL A 159 5.22 -1.30 -8.56
N ILE A 160 6.18 -2.19 -8.79
CA ILE A 160 7.61 -1.84 -8.84
C ILE A 160 8.08 -1.78 -10.29
N GLY A 161 9.04 -0.89 -10.59
CA GLY A 161 9.74 -0.87 -11.87
C GLY A 161 10.95 -1.81 -11.89
N PRO A 162 11.78 -1.74 -12.94
CA PRO A 162 12.99 -2.55 -13.07
C PRO A 162 13.92 -2.42 -11.88
N ALA A 163 14.09 -1.20 -11.34
CA ALA A 163 14.89 -0.96 -10.14
C ALA A 163 14.47 -1.80 -8.93
N GLY A 164 13.16 -2.04 -8.75
CA GLY A 164 12.66 -2.91 -7.69
C GLY A 164 12.90 -4.39 -8.00
N GLU A 165 12.70 -4.81 -9.25
CA GLU A 165 12.94 -6.19 -9.69
C GLU A 165 14.39 -6.63 -9.45
N ILE A 166 15.36 -5.77 -9.82
CA ILE A 166 16.79 -6.01 -9.55
C ILE A 166 17.24 -5.55 -8.15
N ARG A 167 16.28 -5.14 -7.30
CA ARG A 167 16.47 -4.89 -5.86
C ARG A 167 17.46 -3.77 -5.53
N LEU A 168 17.47 -2.68 -6.31
CA LEU A 168 18.29 -1.51 -6.01
C LEU A 168 17.90 -0.88 -4.66
N PRO A 169 18.86 -0.52 -3.77
CA PRO A 169 18.54 0.02 -2.44
C PRO A 169 17.69 1.29 -2.44
N THR A 170 17.62 2.03 -3.55
CA THR A 170 16.80 3.24 -3.70
C THR A 170 15.43 2.99 -4.35
N ALA A 171 15.12 1.76 -4.74
CA ALA A 171 13.87 1.44 -5.44
C ALA A 171 12.63 1.77 -4.60
N CYS A 172 11.65 2.39 -5.26
CA CYS A 172 10.35 2.74 -4.70
C CYS A 172 9.26 1.73 -5.09
N ILE A 173 8.08 1.89 -4.47
CA ILE A 173 6.85 1.24 -4.92
C ILE A 173 5.91 2.35 -5.40
N ASN A 174 5.46 2.26 -6.65
CA ASN A 174 4.52 3.18 -7.23
C ASN A 174 3.09 2.73 -6.92
N VAL A 175 2.19 3.69 -6.72
CA VAL A 175 0.79 3.49 -6.35
C VAL A 175 -0.07 4.21 -7.37
N GLY A 176 -1.07 3.52 -7.91
CA GLY A 176 -2.04 4.10 -8.84
C GLY A 176 -2.85 5.23 -8.18
N ASP A 177 -3.00 6.34 -8.89
CA ASP A 177 -3.92 7.42 -8.51
C ASP A 177 -5.34 7.18 -9.05
N THR A 178 -6.18 8.23 -9.04
CA THR A 178 -7.57 8.17 -9.50
C THR A 178 -7.70 8.02 -11.02
N GLU A 179 -6.67 8.36 -11.78
CA GLU A 179 -6.62 8.25 -13.24
C GLU A 179 -5.95 6.93 -13.69
N GLY A 180 -5.45 6.15 -12.73
CA GLY A 180 -4.74 4.91 -12.99
C GLY A 180 -3.25 5.11 -13.25
N GLU A 181 -2.74 6.33 -13.05
CA GLU A 181 -1.33 6.65 -13.26
C GLU A 181 -0.50 6.25 -12.03
N PRO A 182 0.68 5.61 -12.20
CA PRO A 182 1.56 5.20 -11.11
C PRO A 182 2.37 6.38 -10.53
N CYS A 183 1.78 7.57 -10.43
CA CYS A 183 2.49 8.82 -10.07
C CYS A 183 2.68 9.02 -8.56
N ARG A 184 1.99 8.24 -7.72
CA ARG A 184 2.13 8.28 -6.25
C ARG A 184 3.17 7.26 -5.81
N ASN A 185 3.97 7.59 -4.79
CA ASN A 185 5.16 6.81 -4.46
C ASN A 185 5.32 6.54 -2.96
N LEU A 186 5.56 5.28 -2.63
CA LEU A 186 6.26 4.86 -1.40
C LEU A 186 7.76 5.01 -1.68
N GLY A 187 8.23 6.25 -1.65
CA GLY A 187 9.39 6.67 -2.46
C GLY A 187 10.79 6.41 -1.91
N ARG A 188 10.97 6.14 -0.61
CA ARG A 188 12.31 6.19 0.03
C ARG A 188 12.64 4.96 0.86
N GLY A 189 13.94 4.68 0.95
CA GLY A 189 14.51 3.65 1.82
C GLY A 189 14.38 2.22 1.30
N GLY A 190 14.18 2.05 -0.01
CA GLY A 190 14.36 0.77 -0.69
C GLY A 190 13.24 -0.24 -0.51
N LEU A 191 12.03 0.21 -0.18
CA LEU A 191 10.89 -0.71 -0.03
C LEU A 191 10.51 -1.41 -1.34
N GLY A 192 10.81 -0.79 -2.50
CA GLY A 192 10.67 -1.44 -3.80
C GLY A 192 11.58 -2.64 -3.97
N ALA A 193 12.81 -2.57 -3.44
CA ALA A 193 13.73 -3.70 -3.43
C ALA A 193 13.28 -4.80 -2.47
N VAL A 194 12.69 -4.43 -1.32
CA VAL A 194 12.08 -5.42 -0.43
C VAL A 194 10.94 -6.14 -1.15
N MET A 195 10.03 -5.41 -1.81
CA MET A 195 8.95 -6.02 -2.61
C MET A 195 9.49 -6.94 -3.72
N GLY A 196 10.52 -6.51 -4.46
CA GLY A 196 11.19 -7.34 -5.46
C GLY A 196 11.92 -8.56 -4.89
N SER A 197 12.44 -8.49 -3.66
CA SER A 197 13.02 -9.66 -2.97
C SER A 197 11.99 -10.74 -2.65
N LYS A 198 10.70 -10.35 -2.55
CA LYS A 198 9.57 -11.26 -2.39
C LYS A 198 9.08 -11.83 -3.73
N GLY A 199 9.69 -11.45 -4.86
CA GLY A 199 9.26 -11.86 -6.19
C GLY A 199 7.93 -11.24 -6.63
N ILE A 200 7.49 -10.16 -5.96
CA ILE A 200 6.21 -9.51 -6.25
C ILE A 200 6.43 -8.31 -7.15
N LYS A 201 5.87 -8.35 -8.36
CA LYS A 201 5.87 -7.23 -9.31
C LYS A 201 4.76 -6.23 -9.03
N ALA A 202 3.56 -6.72 -8.67
CA ALA A 202 2.44 -5.86 -8.34
C ALA A 202 1.50 -6.47 -7.30
N ILE A 203 0.80 -5.59 -6.59
CA ILE A 203 -0.33 -5.93 -5.71
C ILE A 203 -1.56 -5.25 -6.28
N ILE A 204 -2.58 -6.01 -6.67
CA ILE A 204 -3.85 -5.54 -7.20
C ILE A 204 -4.87 -5.57 -6.06
N ILE A 205 -5.64 -4.48 -5.91
CA ILE A 205 -6.64 -4.33 -4.87
C ILE A 205 -7.98 -4.04 -5.54
N ASP A 206 -8.91 -4.98 -5.38
CA ASP A 206 -10.20 -5.02 -6.06
C ASP A 206 -11.34 -5.00 -5.02
N ASP A 207 -12.00 -3.85 -4.90
CA ASP A 207 -13.13 -3.66 -3.97
C ASP A 207 -14.49 -3.61 -4.68
N GLN A 208 -14.57 -4.15 -5.89
CA GLN A 208 -15.81 -4.17 -6.66
C GLN A 208 -16.95 -4.85 -5.90
N GLY A 209 -18.15 -4.30 -6.05
CA GLY A 209 -19.37 -4.79 -5.39
C GLY A 209 -19.49 -4.45 -3.91
N LEU A 210 -18.46 -3.90 -3.26
CA LEU A 210 -18.54 -3.52 -1.85
C LEU A 210 -19.27 -2.18 -1.65
N LYS A 211 -19.80 -1.94 -0.45
CA LYS A 211 -20.25 -0.60 -0.03
C LYS A 211 -19.19 0.05 0.86
N SER A 212 -19.29 1.35 1.09
CA SER A 212 -18.42 2.00 2.08
C SER A 212 -18.62 1.34 3.45
N PRO A 213 -17.54 0.97 4.16
CA PRO A 213 -17.64 0.39 5.50
C PRO A 213 -17.96 1.46 6.55
N TRP A 214 -17.88 2.74 6.19
CA TRP A 214 -18.17 3.89 7.05
C TRP A 214 -19.67 4.15 7.09
N LYS A 215 -20.27 3.99 8.27
CA LYS A 215 -21.64 4.43 8.52
C LYS A 215 -21.64 5.92 8.82
N GLU A 216 -21.95 6.71 7.82
CA GLU A 216 -22.09 8.16 7.97
C GLU A 216 -23.41 8.50 8.65
N ASN A 217 -23.37 8.71 9.96
CA ASN A 217 -24.45 9.40 10.66
C ASN A 217 -24.32 10.92 10.49
N ASP A 218 -25.36 11.66 10.87
CA ASP A 218 -25.39 13.11 10.64
C ASP A 218 -24.25 13.86 11.33
N LYS A 219 -23.80 13.39 12.50
CA LYS A 219 -22.64 13.98 13.20
C LYS A 219 -21.36 13.83 12.39
N VAL A 220 -21.09 12.64 11.84
CA VAL A 220 -19.92 12.40 10.99
C VAL A 220 -19.98 13.26 9.74
N LYS A 221 -21.15 13.37 9.08
CA LYS A 221 -21.32 14.24 7.91
C LYS A 221 -21.07 15.71 8.23
N GLN A 222 -21.55 16.19 9.38
CA GLN A 222 -21.31 17.57 9.83
C GLN A 222 -19.82 17.84 10.06
N VAL A 223 -19.11 16.91 10.71
CA VAL A 223 -17.65 17.04 10.92
C VAL A 223 -16.89 17.06 9.59
N ILE A 224 -17.22 16.15 8.66
CA ILE A 224 -16.59 16.10 7.33
C ILE A 224 -16.84 17.41 6.57
N LYS A 225 -18.08 17.92 6.57
CA LYS A 225 -18.42 19.21 5.94
C LYS A 225 -17.66 20.37 6.57
N LYS A 226 -17.61 20.43 7.91
CA LYS A 226 -16.87 21.47 8.64
C LYS A 226 -15.38 21.44 8.30
N PHE A 227 -14.77 20.26 8.27
CA PHE A 227 -13.36 20.10 7.94
C PHE A 227 -13.06 20.45 6.48
N ALA A 228 -13.89 19.99 5.55
CA ALA A 228 -13.75 20.33 4.13
C ALA A 228 -13.90 21.84 3.87
N ARG A 229 -14.81 22.50 4.58
CA ARG A 229 -14.97 23.96 4.54
C ARG A 229 -13.71 24.67 5.06
N ALA A 230 -13.20 24.26 6.22
CA ALA A 230 -11.98 24.83 6.79
C ALA A 230 -10.76 24.70 5.85
N LEU A 231 -10.62 23.55 5.16
CA LEU A 231 -9.54 23.36 4.17
C LEU A 231 -9.66 24.31 2.97
N LYS A 232 -10.89 24.59 2.50
CA LYS A 232 -11.14 25.48 1.37
C LYS A 232 -10.97 26.95 1.73
N GLU A 233 -11.39 27.35 2.93
CA GLU A 233 -11.33 28.74 3.39
C GLU A 233 -9.92 29.14 3.87
N HIS A 234 -9.03 28.18 4.15
CA HIS A 234 -7.69 28.48 4.62
C HIS A 234 -6.76 28.92 3.46
N PRO A 235 -6.05 30.07 3.56
CA PRO A 235 -5.27 30.63 2.44
C PRO A 235 -4.20 29.68 1.88
N VAL A 236 -3.62 28.82 2.72
CA VAL A 236 -2.57 27.90 2.26
C VAL A 236 -3.16 26.70 1.52
N THR A 237 -4.21 26.08 2.06
CA THR A 237 -4.74 24.82 1.52
C THR A 237 -5.79 25.03 0.44
N GLY A 238 -6.53 26.15 0.49
CA GLY A 238 -7.58 26.50 -0.46
C GLY A 238 -7.10 27.25 -1.69
N GLU A 239 -6.06 28.09 -1.56
CA GLU A 239 -5.58 28.92 -2.67
C GLU A 239 -4.20 28.48 -3.15
N LYS A 240 -3.23 28.54 -2.23
CA LYS A 240 -1.81 28.32 -2.51
C LYS A 240 -1.54 26.91 -3.03
N PHE A 241 -1.78 25.87 -2.21
CA PHE A 241 -1.56 24.48 -2.61
C PHE A 241 -2.46 24.03 -3.75
N ALA A 242 -3.67 24.57 -3.86
CA ALA A 242 -4.57 24.27 -4.96
C ALA A 242 -4.01 24.74 -6.31
N LYS A 243 -3.36 25.92 -6.33
CA LYS A 243 -2.84 26.54 -7.56
C LYS A 243 -1.43 26.07 -7.92
N TYR A 244 -0.55 25.90 -6.93
CA TYR A 244 0.89 25.69 -7.17
C TYR A 244 1.41 24.33 -6.66
N GLY A 245 0.57 23.57 -5.96
CA GLY A 245 1.00 22.32 -5.33
C GLY A 245 2.10 22.55 -4.30
N THR A 246 2.92 21.52 -4.07
CA THR A 246 4.01 21.55 -3.08
C THR A 246 5.28 22.26 -3.57
N VAL A 247 5.34 22.71 -4.82
CA VAL A 247 6.53 23.41 -5.36
C VAL A 247 6.71 24.80 -4.74
N MET A 248 5.67 25.32 -4.09
CA MET A 248 5.68 26.64 -3.46
C MET A 248 6.27 26.69 -2.04
N THR A 249 6.65 25.53 -1.49
CA THR A 249 7.33 25.41 -0.18
C THR A 249 8.79 25.13 -0.39
#